data_AF-A0A518EN10-F1
#
_entry.id   AF-A0A518EN10-F1
#
_cell.length_a   1.000
_cell.length_b   1.000
_cell.length_c   1.000
_cell.angle_alpha   90.00
_cell.angle_beta   90.00
_cell.angle_gamma   90.00
#
_symmetry.space_group_name_H-M   'P 1'
#
loop_
_entity.id
_entity.type
_entity.pdbx_description
1 polymer ?
#
loop_
_entity_poly.entity_id
_entity_poly.type
_entity_poly.pdbx_seq_one_letter_code
_entity_poly.pdbx_strand_id
1 'polypeptide(L)'
;MKIRFSTSIALASLTAALTASASAQIVWTGAVGAGIFREANWDLTASTVTVIDYTIPILDNVILMGPGQEALIPDLPGQEAFTVADGFTIRIDNLRVFASGNDGLGGETGGANGITVNIVNGASFEPYFIRNRTFLDVDSTSQVIFRDPANPVNGSTINITLGSTLQFLLETPNDFRNEHLSKLTVDGASAVEGVNIRIDNLGTQGSSIVVLPTPVGTNYCMPNANSSGVAATMSASGSPVVNANSVTLECSSAPNLVFGFFITSQTAGFAMNPGGSAGNLCLSGAVGRFVGPGQIQNSGLDGTITLPIDLTNLPQPNGGAAANPGETWRFQCWFRDSSGGIPTSNFSDGLAILLQ
;
A
#
# COMPACT_ATOMS: atom_id res chain seq x y z
N MET A 1 46.39 -37.53 -40.45
CA MET A 1 44.95 -37.89 -40.43
C MET A 1 44.43 -37.44 -39.07
N LYS A 2 43.74 -36.28 -39.02
CA LYS A 2 42.31 -36.16 -38.64
C LYS A 2 42.07 -36.68 -37.20
N ILE A 3 41.66 -35.91 -36.19
CA ILE A 3 40.57 -34.91 -36.13
C ILE A 3 40.75 -34.04 -34.85
N ARG A 4 40.50 -32.72 -34.96
CA ARG A 4 40.20 -31.83 -33.82
C ARG A 4 38.76 -32.10 -33.36
N PHE A 5 38.55 -32.43 -32.09
CA PHE A 5 37.22 -32.36 -31.48
C PHE A 5 37.18 -31.13 -30.56
N SER A 6 36.40 -30.14 -30.99
CA SER A 6 35.96 -29.01 -30.18
C SER A 6 34.75 -29.46 -29.38
N THR A 7 34.88 -29.66 -28.08
CA THR A 7 33.75 -29.91 -27.18
C THR A 7 33.14 -28.56 -26.79
N SER A 8 32.14 -28.14 -27.56
CA SER A 8 31.24 -27.05 -27.15
C SER A 8 30.34 -27.58 -26.03
N ILE A 9 30.63 -27.20 -24.79
CA ILE A 9 29.70 -27.39 -23.66
C ILE A 9 28.59 -26.36 -23.84
N ALA A 10 27.45 -26.78 -24.37
CA ALA A 10 26.23 -25.99 -24.32
C ALA A 10 25.79 -25.91 -22.85
N LEU A 11 25.97 -24.72 -22.25
CA LEU A 11 25.43 -24.41 -20.94
C LEU A 11 23.91 -24.27 -21.10
N ALA A 12 23.16 -25.33 -20.83
CA ALA A 12 21.71 -25.24 -20.71
C ALA A 12 21.40 -24.37 -19.49
N SER A 13 21.08 -23.10 -19.74
CA SER A 13 20.54 -22.19 -18.74
C SER A 13 19.19 -22.72 -18.28
N LEU A 14 19.20 -23.47 -17.17
CA LEU A 14 17.99 -23.85 -16.46
C LEU A 14 17.43 -22.59 -15.80
N THR A 15 16.62 -21.83 -16.54
CA THR A 15 15.71 -20.85 -15.94
C THR A 15 14.71 -21.64 -15.12
N ALA A 16 15.02 -21.81 -13.83
CA ALA A 16 14.01 -22.14 -12.84
C ALA A 16 13.05 -20.95 -12.79
N ALA A 17 12.01 -21.00 -13.62
CA ALA A 17 10.82 -20.22 -13.34
C ALA A 17 10.34 -20.69 -11.97
N LEU A 18 10.48 -19.85 -10.95
CA LEU A 18 9.69 -20.00 -9.74
C LEU A 18 8.23 -19.84 -10.18
N THR A 19 7.61 -20.94 -10.58
CA THR A 19 6.16 -21.03 -10.51
C THR A 19 5.82 -20.86 -9.04
N ALA A 20 5.28 -19.70 -8.68
CA ALA A 20 4.50 -19.60 -7.46
C ALA A 20 3.56 -20.80 -7.49
N SER A 21 3.69 -21.71 -6.51
CA SER A 21 2.74 -22.79 -6.33
C SER A 21 1.39 -22.11 -6.17
N ALA A 22 0.57 -22.12 -7.22
CA ALA A 22 -0.80 -21.66 -7.14
C ALA A 22 -1.44 -22.50 -6.04
N SER A 23 -1.83 -21.85 -4.94
CA SER A 23 -2.70 -22.50 -3.98
C SER A 23 -3.92 -23.02 -4.75
N ALA A 24 -4.48 -24.15 -4.31
CA ALA A 24 -5.84 -24.52 -4.70
C ALA A 24 -6.75 -23.29 -4.49
N GLN A 25 -7.70 -23.12 -5.41
CA GLN A 25 -8.63 -22.00 -5.44
C GLN A 25 -9.83 -22.32 -6.35
N ILE A 26 -10.97 -21.69 -6.04
CA ILE A 26 -12.12 -21.63 -6.93
C ILE A 26 -12.09 -20.31 -7.72
N VAL A 27 -12.44 -20.35 -9.00
CA VAL A 27 -12.35 -19.18 -9.88
C VAL A 27 -13.70 -18.85 -10.49
N TRP A 28 -14.14 -17.61 -10.33
CA TRP A 28 -15.34 -17.09 -10.96
C TRP A 28 -15.18 -17.03 -12.48
N THR A 29 -16.15 -17.59 -13.18
CA THR A 29 -16.24 -17.53 -14.65
C THR A 29 -17.47 -16.77 -15.12
N GLY A 30 -18.55 -16.73 -14.31
CA GLY A 30 -19.82 -16.10 -14.66
C GLY A 30 -20.47 -16.70 -15.92
N ALA A 31 -20.15 -17.95 -16.27
CA ALA A 31 -20.48 -18.56 -17.55
C ALA A 31 -21.99 -18.65 -17.86
N VAL A 32 -22.84 -18.74 -16.83
CA VAL A 32 -24.29 -18.89 -16.97
C VAL A 32 -25.08 -17.78 -16.24
N GLY A 33 -24.42 -16.67 -15.88
CA GLY A 33 -25.04 -15.48 -15.31
C GLY A 33 -24.32 -14.98 -14.06
N ALA A 34 -24.91 -13.97 -13.38
CA ALA A 34 -24.26 -13.27 -12.29
C ALA A 34 -24.33 -13.97 -10.92
N GLY A 35 -25.28 -14.88 -10.69
CA GLY A 35 -25.52 -15.43 -9.34
C GLY A 35 -24.35 -16.25 -8.79
N ILE A 36 -23.90 -15.91 -7.57
CA ILE A 36 -22.72 -16.51 -6.94
C ILE A 36 -22.98 -17.96 -6.46
N PHE A 37 -24.19 -18.28 -6.01
CA PHE A 37 -24.60 -19.64 -5.60
C PHE A 37 -25.08 -20.49 -6.78
N ARG A 38 -24.23 -20.57 -7.81
CA ARG A 38 -24.43 -21.44 -8.98
C ARG A 38 -23.10 -22.04 -9.39
N GLU A 39 -22.90 -23.32 -9.18
CA GLU A 39 -21.63 -24.01 -9.44
C GLU A 39 -21.19 -23.89 -10.90
N ALA A 40 -22.13 -23.81 -11.84
CA ALA A 40 -21.83 -23.60 -13.26
C ALA A 40 -21.14 -22.27 -13.58
N ASN A 41 -21.12 -21.32 -12.63
CA ASN A 41 -20.37 -20.06 -12.74
C ASN A 41 -18.95 -20.15 -12.18
N TRP A 42 -18.50 -21.32 -11.73
CA TRP A 42 -17.21 -21.50 -11.07
C TRP A 42 -16.37 -22.57 -11.75
N ASP A 43 -15.08 -22.27 -11.93
CA ASP A 43 -14.07 -23.28 -12.17
C ASP A 43 -13.58 -23.82 -10.82
N LEU A 44 -13.89 -25.10 -10.58
CA LEU A 44 -13.54 -25.83 -9.36
C LEU A 44 -12.43 -26.85 -9.61
N THR A 45 -11.85 -26.89 -10.82
CA THR A 45 -10.92 -27.96 -11.24
C THR A 45 -9.62 -28.00 -10.41
N ALA A 46 -9.25 -26.88 -9.81
CA ALA A 46 -8.11 -26.75 -8.91
C ALA A 46 -8.47 -26.84 -7.42
N SER A 47 -9.73 -27.13 -7.07
CA SER A 47 -10.25 -27.10 -5.70
C SER A 47 -10.89 -28.44 -5.30
N THR A 48 -11.01 -28.67 -3.99
CA THR A 48 -11.84 -29.74 -3.42
C THR A 48 -13.28 -29.33 -3.16
N VAL A 49 -13.62 -28.05 -3.33
CA VAL A 49 -14.98 -27.53 -3.21
C VAL A 49 -15.83 -28.09 -4.36
N THR A 50 -16.97 -28.68 -4.04
CA THR A 50 -17.90 -29.26 -5.04
C THR A 50 -19.30 -28.67 -4.99
N VAL A 51 -19.62 -27.88 -3.96
CA VAL A 51 -20.93 -27.26 -3.72
C VAL A 51 -20.70 -25.82 -3.31
N ILE A 52 -21.50 -24.91 -3.85
CA ILE A 52 -21.46 -23.48 -3.53
C ILE A 52 -22.86 -23.08 -3.06
N ASP A 53 -23.03 -23.07 -1.75
CA ASP A 53 -24.29 -22.86 -1.07
C ASP A 53 -24.10 -21.91 0.11
N TYR A 54 -25.11 -21.12 0.42
CA TYR A 54 -25.03 -20.14 1.50
C TYR A 54 -24.98 -20.75 2.91
N THR A 55 -25.32 -22.03 3.05
CA THR A 55 -25.29 -22.76 4.32
C THR A 55 -23.94 -23.43 4.62
N ILE A 56 -23.03 -23.47 3.64
CA ILE A 56 -21.74 -24.17 3.74
C ILE A 56 -20.60 -23.18 3.45
N PRO A 57 -19.69 -22.94 4.42
CA PRO A 57 -18.49 -22.15 4.17
C PRO A 57 -17.64 -22.74 3.03
N ILE A 58 -17.12 -21.87 2.17
CA ILE A 58 -16.18 -22.28 1.12
C ILE A 58 -14.83 -22.60 1.76
N LEU A 59 -14.37 -23.84 1.60
CA LEU A 59 -13.12 -24.37 2.16
C LEU A 59 -11.95 -24.21 1.18
N ASP A 60 -11.85 -23.05 0.52
CA ASP A 60 -10.74 -22.73 -0.38
C ASP A 60 -10.62 -21.21 -0.62
N ASN A 61 -9.52 -20.79 -1.26
CA ASN A 61 -9.39 -19.42 -1.73
C ASN A 61 -10.35 -19.14 -2.89
N VAL A 62 -10.89 -17.93 -2.93
CA VAL A 62 -11.88 -17.50 -3.91
C VAL A 62 -11.31 -16.40 -4.80
N ILE A 63 -11.32 -16.61 -6.11
CA ILE A 63 -10.89 -15.61 -7.08
C ILE A 63 -12.09 -15.16 -7.91
N LEU A 64 -12.42 -13.88 -7.81
CA LEU A 64 -13.45 -13.18 -8.58
C LEU A 64 -12.76 -12.23 -9.55
N MET A 65 -12.49 -12.68 -10.78
CA MET A 65 -11.70 -11.91 -11.75
C MET A 65 -12.51 -11.48 -12.98
N GLY A 66 -12.25 -10.26 -13.44
CA GLY A 66 -12.83 -9.67 -14.65
C GLY A 66 -11.79 -9.26 -15.70
N PRO A 67 -12.18 -8.51 -16.75
CA PRO A 67 -13.53 -7.99 -17.00
C PRO A 67 -14.43 -9.11 -17.55
N GLY A 68 -15.41 -9.54 -16.75
CA GLY A 68 -16.34 -10.62 -17.07
C GLY A 68 -17.77 -10.26 -16.70
N GLN A 69 -18.65 -11.26 -16.58
CA GLN A 69 -19.97 -11.05 -15.99
C GLN A 69 -19.81 -10.68 -14.52
N GLU A 70 -20.49 -9.62 -14.08
CA GLU A 70 -20.54 -9.19 -12.68
C GLU A 70 -20.98 -10.34 -11.77
N ALA A 71 -20.52 -10.37 -10.53
CA ALA A 71 -20.97 -11.36 -9.54
C ALA A 71 -22.03 -10.75 -8.62
N LEU A 72 -23.18 -11.41 -8.55
CA LEU A 72 -24.32 -11.05 -7.73
C LEU A 72 -24.37 -11.99 -6.52
N ILE A 73 -24.34 -11.40 -5.33
CA ILE A 73 -24.77 -12.04 -4.09
C ILE A 73 -26.30 -11.85 -4.01
N PRO A 74 -27.09 -12.90 -4.31
CA PRO A 74 -28.55 -12.77 -4.33
C PRO A 74 -29.09 -12.55 -2.91
N ASP A 75 -30.32 -12.07 -2.77
CA ASP A 75 -31.04 -12.03 -1.49
C ASP A 75 -31.96 -13.26 -1.42
N LEU A 76 -31.50 -14.33 -0.76
CA LEU A 76 -32.25 -15.58 -0.65
C LEU A 76 -32.78 -15.78 0.78
N PRO A 77 -33.97 -16.38 0.96
CA PRO A 77 -34.51 -16.63 2.31
C PRO A 77 -33.57 -17.49 3.15
N GLY A 78 -33.13 -16.97 4.30
CA GLY A 78 -32.22 -17.65 5.22
C GLY A 78 -30.74 -17.60 4.80
N GLN A 79 -30.43 -16.94 3.68
CA GLN A 79 -29.07 -16.57 3.35
C GLN A 79 -28.59 -15.49 4.31
N GLU A 80 -27.38 -15.68 4.81
CA GLU A 80 -26.77 -14.72 5.71
C GLU A 80 -25.50 -14.05 5.16
N ALA A 81 -24.79 -14.68 4.22
CA ALA A 81 -23.63 -14.14 3.51
C ALA A 81 -23.07 -15.16 2.52
N PHE A 82 -22.29 -14.69 1.53
CA PHE A 82 -21.27 -15.52 0.88
C PHE A 82 -20.13 -15.76 1.89
N THR A 83 -20.06 -16.99 2.41
CA THR A 83 -19.19 -17.34 3.55
C THR A 83 -17.97 -18.13 3.11
N VAL A 84 -16.79 -17.72 3.56
CA VAL A 84 -15.51 -18.42 3.34
C VAL A 84 -14.94 -18.86 4.69
N ALA A 85 -14.36 -20.05 4.73
CA ALA A 85 -13.84 -20.64 5.97
C ALA A 85 -12.58 -19.92 6.49
N ASP A 86 -12.24 -20.14 7.76
CA ASP A 86 -11.16 -19.48 8.47
C ASP A 86 -9.79 -19.69 7.79
N GLY A 87 -9.03 -18.61 7.63
CA GLY A 87 -7.67 -18.66 7.08
C GLY A 87 -7.57 -18.67 5.55
N PHE A 88 -8.70 -18.64 4.83
CA PHE A 88 -8.72 -18.49 3.38
C PHE A 88 -8.88 -17.02 2.95
N THR A 89 -8.67 -16.78 1.65
CA THR A 89 -8.70 -15.44 1.07
C THR A 89 -9.72 -15.32 -0.05
N ILE A 90 -10.15 -14.08 -0.29
CA ILE A 90 -10.92 -13.69 -1.46
C ILE A 90 -10.13 -12.62 -2.20
N ARG A 91 -10.04 -12.74 -3.52
CA ARG A 91 -9.50 -11.70 -4.40
C ARG A 91 -10.58 -11.27 -5.38
N ILE A 92 -10.95 -9.99 -5.35
CA ILE A 92 -11.83 -9.36 -6.34
C ILE A 92 -10.96 -8.48 -7.23
N ASP A 93 -10.82 -8.86 -8.49
CA ASP A 93 -9.83 -8.32 -9.42
C ASP A 93 -10.52 -7.80 -10.69
N ASN A 94 -10.56 -6.48 -10.87
CA ASN A 94 -11.18 -5.82 -12.04
C ASN A 94 -12.62 -6.33 -12.33
N LEU A 95 -13.37 -6.64 -11.28
CA LEU A 95 -14.74 -7.15 -11.35
C LEU A 95 -15.65 -6.35 -10.42
N ARG A 96 -16.91 -6.21 -10.81
CA ARG A 96 -17.96 -5.75 -9.91
C ARG A 96 -18.63 -6.94 -9.21
N VAL A 97 -18.64 -6.89 -7.88
CA VAL A 97 -19.35 -7.82 -7.01
C VAL A 97 -20.35 -7.04 -6.19
N PHE A 98 -21.63 -7.37 -6.25
CA PHE A 98 -22.69 -6.60 -5.59
C PHE A 98 -23.76 -7.48 -4.96
N ALA A 99 -24.39 -7.00 -3.90
CA ALA A 99 -25.55 -7.65 -3.30
C ALA A 99 -26.86 -7.05 -3.83
N SER A 100 -27.87 -7.90 -4.12
CA SER A 100 -29.19 -7.42 -4.57
C SER A 100 -30.13 -6.95 -3.45
N GLY A 101 -29.83 -7.33 -2.21
CA GLY A 101 -30.62 -7.04 -1.02
C GLY A 101 -29.75 -7.18 0.21
N ASN A 102 -30.34 -7.40 1.39
CA ASN A 102 -29.64 -7.33 2.67
C ASN A 102 -28.70 -8.52 2.92
N ASP A 103 -27.65 -8.58 2.12
CA ASP A 103 -26.73 -9.70 2.03
C ASP A 103 -25.30 -9.23 1.79
N GLY A 104 -24.36 -10.08 2.18
CA GLY A 104 -22.97 -9.67 2.32
C GLY A 104 -21.97 -10.78 2.14
N LEU A 105 -20.79 -10.54 2.68
CA LEU A 105 -19.66 -11.44 2.63
C LEU A 105 -19.10 -11.62 4.04
N GLY A 106 -18.63 -12.81 4.38
CA GLY A 106 -18.02 -12.98 5.70
C GLY A 106 -17.16 -14.21 5.86
N GLY A 107 -16.39 -14.21 6.94
CA GLY A 107 -15.79 -15.43 7.46
C GLY A 107 -16.82 -16.35 8.11
N GLU A 108 -16.45 -17.62 8.30
CA GLU A 108 -17.26 -18.54 9.09
C GLU A 108 -17.39 -18.10 10.55
N THR A 109 -18.51 -18.45 11.18
CA THR A 109 -18.76 -18.12 12.59
C THR A 109 -17.81 -18.90 13.50
N GLY A 110 -17.05 -18.18 14.35
CA GLY A 110 -16.13 -18.79 15.31
C GLY A 110 -14.71 -19.03 14.78
N GLY A 111 -14.41 -18.60 13.54
CA GLY A 111 -13.04 -18.62 12.99
C GLY A 111 -12.06 -17.83 13.86
N ALA A 112 -10.84 -18.37 14.04
CA ALA A 112 -9.82 -17.74 14.87
C ALA A 112 -9.04 -16.66 14.11
N ASN A 113 -8.76 -16.91 12.84
CA ASN A 113 -7.92 -16.07 12.00
C ASN A 113 -8.73 -15.01 11.26
N GLY A 114 -9.91 -15.35 10.75
CA GLY A 114 -10.71 -14.55 9.83
C GLY A 114 -10.39 -14.84 8.37
N ILE A 115 -10.88 -13.96 7.49
CA ILE A 115 -10.59 -14.00 6.05
C ILE A 115 -10.06 -12.63 5.59
N THR A 116 -9.17 -12.65 4.59
CA THR A 116 -8.71 -11.43 3.91
C THR A 116 -9.38 -11.32 2.55
N VAL A 117 -9.92 -10.15 2.24
CA VAL A 117 -10.57 -9.84 0.96
C VAL A 117 -9.82 -8.69 0.29
N ASN A 118 -9.13 -9.00 -0.80
CA ASN A 118 -8.34 -8.04 -1.56
C ASN A 118 -9.18 -7.50 -2.71
N ILE A 119 -9.40 -6.18 -2.75
CA ILE A 119 -10.13 -5.47 -3.79
C ILE A 119 -9.13 -4.70 -4.64
N VAL A 120 -8.91 -5.14 -5.88
CA VAL A 120 -7.75 -4.73 -6.68
C VAL A 120 -8.07 -4.48 -8.15
N ASN A 121 -7.18 -3.73 -8.80
CA ASN A 121 -7.15 -3.48 -10.25
C ASN A 121 -8.46 -2.90 -10.80
N GLY A 122 -9.07 -1.94 -10.09
CA GLY A 122 -10.31 -1.29 -10.51
C GLY A 122 -11.57 -2.06 -10.17
N ALA A 123 -11.49 -3.01 -9.23
CA ALA A 123 -12.67 -3.74 -8.76
C ALA A 123 -13.67 -2.83 -8.03
N SER A 124 -14.94 -3.21 -8.07
CA SER A 124 -16.03 -2.59 -7.30
C SER A 124 -16.68 -3.64 -6.41
N PHE A 125 -16.65 -3.43 -5.10
CA PHE A 125 -17.29 -4.32 -4.15
C PHE A 125 -18.42 -3.60 -3.40
N GLU A 126 -19.65 -4.08 -3.58
CA GLU A 126 -20.86 -3.39 -3.13
C GLU A 126 -21.76 -4.31 -2.27
N PRO A 127 -21.28 -4.76 -1.10
CA PRO A 127 -22.08 -5.57 -0.18
C PRO A 127 -23.08 -4.71 0.62
N TYR A 128 -24.06 -5.33 1.27
CA TYR A 128 -24.73 -4.66 2.39
C TYR A 128 -23.82 -4.62 3.60
N PHE A 129 -23.21 -5.76 3.96
CA PHE A 129 -22.31 -5.86 5.11
C PHE A 129 -21.14 -6.82 4.86
N ILE A 130 -20.12 -6.66 5.68
CA ILE A 130 -19.11 -7.68 5.97
C ILE A 130 -19.19 -8.11 7.44
N ARG A 131 -18.89 -9.38 7.70
CA ARG A 131 -19.01 -9.95 9.05
C ARG A 131 -17.87 -10.92 9.40
N ASN A 132 -17.81 -11.30 10.69
CA ASN A 132 -17.02 -12.43 11.17
C ASN A 132 -15.53 -12.36 10.81
N ARG A 133 -14.80 -11.38 11.36
CA ARG A 133 -13.34 -11.22 11.18
C ARG A 133 -12.96 -11.14 9.69
N THR A 134 -13.71 -10.35 8.93
CA THR A 134 -13.35 -10.04 7.55
C THR A 134 -12.42 -8.83 7.53
N PHE A 135 -11.28 -8.96 6.87
CA PHE A 135 -10.33 -7.88 6.66
C PHE A 135 -10.36 -7.48 5.19
N LEU A 136 -10.92 -6.31 4.88
CA LEU A 136 -10.86 -5.76 3.53
C LEU A 136 -9.53 -5.03 3.34
N ASP A 137 -8.88 -5.25 2.20
CA ASP A 137 -7.75 -4.45 1.73
C ASP A 137 -8.08 -3.90 0.35
N VAL A 138 -8.13 -2.56 0.23
CA VAL A 138 -8.63 -1.86 -0.96
C VAL A 138 -7.50 -1.06 -1.59
N ASP A 139 -7.12 -1.43 -2.81
CA ASP A 139 -6.04 -0.76 -3.53
C ASP A 139 -6.42 0.66 -4.00
N SER A 140 -5.42 1.40 -4.48
CA SER A 140 -5.55 2.78 -4.94
C SER A 140 -6.45 2.98 -6.17
N THR A 141 -6.94 1.92 -6.80
CA THR A 141 -7.74 1.97 -8.03
C THR A 141 -9.17 1.50 -7.83
N SER A 142 -9.45 0.88 -6.68
CA SER A 142 -10.69 0.14 -6.45
C SER A 142 -11.63 0.87 -5.50
N GLN A 143 -12.87 0.38 -5.44
CA GLN A 143 -13.91 0.97 -4.60
C GLN A 143 -14.71 -0.05 -3.80
N VAL A 144 -15.18 0.39 -2.63
CA VAL A 144 -16.11 -0.35 -1.77
C VAL A 144 -17.30 0.54 -1.42
N ILE A 145 -18.51 0.00 -1.54
CA ILE A 145 -19.77 0.72 -1.26
C ILE A 145 -20.64 -0.15 -0.34
N PHE A 146 -20.75 0.22 0.92
CA PHE A 146 -21.67 -0.41 1.86
C PHE A 146 -23.08 0.15 1.73
N ARG A 147 -24.09 -0.72 1.86
CA ARG A 147 -25.50 -0.38 1.67
C ARG A 147 -26.38 -0.61 2.90
N ASP A 148 -25.87 -1.27 3.93
CA ASP A 148 -26.57 -1.46 5.21
C ASP A 148 -26.48 -0.18 6.06
N PRO A 149 -27.61 0.38 6.54
CA PRO A 149 -27.67 1.57 7.40
C PRO A 149 -27.49 1.29 8.91
N ALA A 150 -27.13 0.06 9.31
CA ALA A 150 -27.05 -0.31 10.72
C ALA A 150 -25.64 -0.61 11.22
N ASN A 151 -24.96 -1.63 10.69
CA ASN A 151 -23.56 -1.90 11.04
C ASN A 151 -22.89 -2.75 9.95
N PRO A 152 -22.64 -2.15 8.78
CA PRO A 152 -22.06 -2.83 7.63
C PRO A 152 -20.68 -3.46 7.89
N VAL A 153 -19.96 -3.07 8.94
CA VAL A 153 -18.61 -3.57 9.26
C VAL A 153 -18.65 -4.29 10.60
N ASN A 154 -19.19 -5.50 10.63
CA ASN A 154 -19.43 -6.24 11.87
C ASN A 154 -18.25 -7.14 12.24
N GLY A 155 -17.58 -6.87 13.36
CA GLY A 155 -16.43 -7.64 13.84
C GLY A 155 -15.31 -7.76 12.79
N SER A 156 -15.16 -6.74 11.95
CA SER A 156 -14.38 -6.71 10.71
C SER A 156 -13.64 -5.37 10.61
N THR A 157 -12.63 -5.27 9.74
CA THR A 157 -11.87 -4.02 9.52
C THR A 157 -11.62 -3.77 8.04
N ILE A 158 -11.27 -2.53 7.70
CA ILE A 158 -11.02 -2.10 6.33
C ILE A 158 -9.69 -1.33 6.31
N ASN A 159 -8.78 -1.78 5.45
CA ASN A 159 -7.59 -1.02 5.08
C ASN A 159 -7.81 -0.36 3.72
N ILE A 160 -7.52 0.94 3.62
CA ILE A 160 -7.64 1.73 2.39
C ILE A 160 -6.32 2.42 2.05
N THR A 161 -6.02 2.57 0.76
CA THR A 161 -4.83 3.26 0.25
C THR A 161 -5.22 4.55 -0.49
N LEU A 162 -4.31 5.52 -0.56
CA LEU A 162 -4.51 6.76 -1.33
C LEU A 162 -4.94 6.46 -2.78
N GLY A 163 -6.12 6.94 -3.16
CA GLY A 163 -6.75 6.71 -4.47
C GLY A 163 -7.96 5.79 -4.41
N SER A 164 -8.05 4.93 -3.38
CA SER A 164 -9.25 4.10 -3.15
C SER A 164 -10.48 4.97 -2.88
N THR A 165 -11.66 4.42 -3.18
CA THR A 165 -12.94 5.05 -2.85
C THR A 165 -13.73 4.16 -1.89
N LEU A 166 -14.10 4.69 -0.73
CA LEU A 166 -14.93 3.99 0.24
C LEU A 166 -16.19 4.80 0.55
N GLN A 167 -17.35 4.18 0.39
CA GLN A 167 -18.65 4.83 0.62
C GLN A 167 -19.51 3.99 1.56
N PHE A 168 -20.25 4.68 2.41
CA PHE A 168 -21.29 4.10 3.24
C PHE A 168 -22.59 4.80 2.91
N LEU A 169 -23.46 4.10 2.17
CA LEU A 169 -24.77 4.63 1.82
C LEU A 169 -25.67 4.58 3.05
N LEU A 170 -26.54 5.58 3.17
CA LEU A 170 -27.49 5.73 4.29
C LEU A 170 -26.84 5.95 5.69
N GLU A 171 -25.52 6.03 5.75
CA GLU A 171 -24.74 6.36 6.95
C GLU A 171 -24.25 7.81 6.86
N THR A 172 -24.77 8.71 7.68
CA THR A 172 -24.27 10.09 7.68
C THR A 172 -22.83 10.14 8.18
N PRO A 173 -22.07 11.22 7.94
CA PRO A 173 -20.73 11.36 8.53
C PRO A 173 -20.70 11.20 10.06
N ASN A 174 -21.80 11.52 10.76
CA ASN A 174 -21.89 11.33 12.20
C ASN A 174 -22.02 9.85 12.57
N ASP A 175 -22.85 9.10 11.85
CA ASP A 175 -23.07 7.68 12.07
C ASP A 175 -21.78 6.90 11.79
N PHE A 176 -21.15 7.17 10.64
CA PHE A 176 -19.84 6.61 10.29
C PHE A 176 -18.77 6.86 11.39
N ARG A 177 -18.68 8.09 11.91
CA ARG A 177 -17.72 8.41 12.99
C ARG A 177 -17.95 7.57 14.24
N ASN A 178 -19.21 7.39 14.62
CA ASN A 178 -19.57 6.68 15.85
C ASN A 178 -19.36 5.17 15.72
N GLU A 179 -19.56 4.63 14.51
CA GLU A 179 -19.71 3.18 14.34
C GLU A 179 -18.59 2.51 13.54
N HIS A 180 -17.88 3.25 12.69
CA HIS A 180 -17.00 2.66 11.67
C HIS A 180 -15.58 3.22 11.67
N LEU A 181 -15.37 4.48 12.08
CA LEU A 181 -14.04 5.10 12.03
C LEU A 181 -12.96 4.27 12.74
N SER A 182 -13.29 3.68 13.90
CA SER A 182 -12.35 2.83 14.67
C SER A 182 -12.00 1.51 14.00
N LYS A 183 -12.69 1.14 12.91
CA LYS A 183 -12.50 -0.10 12.14
C LYS A 183 -11.69 0.13 10.86
N LEU A 184 -11.24 1.37 10.62
CA LEU A 184 -10.47 1.73 9.43
C LEU A 184 -8.98 1.94 9.74
N THR A 185 -8.17 1.52 8.79
CA THR A 185 -6.76 1.88 8.67
C THR A 185 -6.48 2.48 7.29
N VAL A 186 -5.51 3.39 7.22
CA VAL A 186 -4.93 3.90 5.99
C VAL A 186 -3.51 3.36 5.89
N ASP A 187 -3.26 2.49 4.91
CA ASP A 187 -1.98 1.81 4.73
C ASP A 187 -1.43 1.25 6.05
N GLY A 188 -2.27 0.57 6.83
CA GLY A 188 -1.94 -0.04 8.14
C GLY A 188 -1.98 0.91 9.35
N ALA A 189 -1.94 2.22 9.16
CA ALA A 189 -2.07 3.20 10.25
C ALA A 189 -3.54 3.42 10.64
N SER A 190 -3.86 3.64 11.92
CA SER A 190 -5.24 3.98 12.31
C SER A 190 -5.77 5.20 11.55
N ALA A 191 -7.01 5.13 11.07
CA ALA A 191 -7.65 6.25 10.40
C ALA A 191 -8.00 7.38 11.40
N VAL A 192 -7.61 8.60 11.07
CA VAL A 192 -7.82 9.82 11.86
C VAL A 192 -8.33 10.92 10.93
N GLU A 193 -9.58 11.35 11.15
CA GLU A 193 -10.22 12.42 10.37
C GLU A 193 -9.41 13.72 10.47
N GLY A 194 -9.15 14.34 9.31
CA GLY A 194 -8.34 15.55 9.17
C GLY A 194 -6.83 15.31 9.14
N VAL A 195 -6.36 14.07 9.36
CA VAL A 195 -4.94 13.70 9.27
C VAL A 195 -4.69 12.86 8.02
N ASN A 196 -5.22 11.64 7.98
CA ASN A 196 -5.03 10.69 6.88
C ASN A 196 -6.32 10.33 6.14
N ILE A 197 -7.48 10.79 6.62
CA ILE A 197 -8.75 10.72 5.90
C ILE A 197 -9.56 12.01 6.02
N ARG A 198 -10.47 12.21 5.06
CA ARG A 198 -11.57 13.17 5.12
C ARG A 198 -12.88 12.42 4.95
N ILE A 199 -13.89 12.79 5.74
CA ILE A 199 -15.23 12.23 5.65
C ILE A 199 -16.13 13.26 4.97
N ASP A 200 -16.47 12.99 3.72
CA ASP A 200 -17.33 13.84 2.90
C ASP A 200 -18.80 13.47 3.08
N ASN A 201 -19.64 14.49 3.14
CA ASN A 201 -21.08 14.34 3.26
C ASN A 201 -21.71 14.15 1.88
N LEU A 202 -22.40 13.02 1.66
CA LEU A 202 -23.20 12.77 0.46
C LEU A 202 -24.68 13.17 0.65
N GLY A 203 -25.00 13.92 1.71
CA GLY A 203 -26.37 14.30 2.08
C GLY A 203 -27.11 13.12 2.71
N THR A 204 -28.40 12.97 2.41
CA THR A 204 -29.19 11.81 2.85
C THR A 204 -28.76 10.49 2.19
N GLN A 205 -27.82 10.55 1.24
CA GLN A 205 -27.31 9.37 0.54
C GLN A 205 -26.21 8.66 1.33
N GLY A 206 -25.58 9.31 2.32
CA GLY A 206 -24.59 8.70 3.20
C GLY A 206 -23.28 9.50 3.32
N SER A 207 -22.15 8.81 3.39
CA SER A 207 -20.82 9.38 3.55
C SER A 207 -19.79 8.75 2.60
N SER A 208 -18.79 9.55 2.21
CA SER A 208 -17.66 9.13 1.38
C SER A 208 -16.36 9.38 2.12
N ILE A 209 -15.50 8.37 2.18
CA ILE A 209 -14.23 8.42 2.89
C ILE A 209 -13.15 8.59 1.84
N VAL A 210 -12.45 9.71 1.92
CA VAL A 210 -11.36 10.06 1.01
C VAL A 210 -10.06 9.99 1.79
N VAL A 211 -9.13 9.16 1.32
CA VAL A 211 -7.77 9.14 1.88
C VAL A 211 -7.07 10.45 1.56
N LEU A 212 -6.51 11.09 2.57
CA LEU A 212 -5.71 12.31 2.41
C LEU A 212 -4.26 11.92 2.14
N PRO A 213 -3.54 12.66 1.27
CA PRO A 213 -2.09 12.55 1.19
C PRO A 213 -1.53 12.93 2.57
N THR A 214 -1.09 11.94 3.32
CA THR A 214 -0.50 12.18 4.64
C THR A 214 0.99 12.39 4.41
N PRO A 215 1.60 13.50 4.86
CA PRO A 215 3.04 13.68 4.75
C PRO A 215 3.74 12.51 5.46
N VAL A 216 4.62 11.81 4.75
CA VAL A 216 5.37 10.71 5.34
C VAL A 216 6.52 11.32 6.15
N GLY A 217 6.35 11.34 7.47
CA GLY A 217 7.33 11.85 8.42
C GLY A 217 7.11 13.32 8.81
N THR A 218 8.07 13.85 9.58
CA THR A 218 8.04 15.20 10.12
C THR A 218 9.39 15.88 9.90
N ASN A 219 9.37 17.04 9.27
CA ASN A 219 10.54 17.88 9.09
C ASN A 219 11.07 18.39 10.44
N TYR A 220 12.38 18.40 10.58
CA TYR A 220 13.09 18.90 11.75
C TYR A 220 14.43 19.48 11.32
N CYS A 221 15.09 20.19 12.25
CA CYS A 221 16.36 20.89 12.01
C CYS A 221 16.21 22.08 11.06
N MET A 222 16.96 23.16 11.31
CA MET A 222 16.92 24.35 10.46
C MET A 222 17.93 24.24 9.31
N PRO A 223 17.48 24.27 8.05
CA PRO A 223 18.38 24.32 6.89
C PRO A 223 18.94 25.72 6.69
N ASN A 224 20.06 25.81 5.96
CA ASN A 224 20.59 27.07 5.47
C ASN A 224 20.14 27.28 4.01
N ALA A 225 20.04 28.55 3.60
CA ALA A 225 19.81 28.86 2.19
C ALA A 225 20.97 28.35 1.31
N ASN A 226 20.65 27.86 0.12
CA ASN A 226 21.62 27.48 -0.90
C ASN A 226 21.89 28.62 -1.89
N SER A 227 22.71 28.37 -2.93
CA SER A 227 23.07 29.38 -3.93
C SER A 227 21.92 30.04 -4.68
N SER A 228 20.73 29.43 -4.69
CA SER A 228 19.51 30.03 -5.24
C SER A 228 18.84 31.04 -4.30
N GLY A 229 19.29 31.13 -3.05
CA GLY A 229 18.75 32.01 -2.02
C GLY A 229 17.61 31.40 -1.19
N VAL A 230 17.17 30.18 -1.50
CA VAL A 230 16.16 29.42 -0.73
C VAL A 230 16.79 28.21 -0.04
N ALA A 231 16.18 27.76 1.05
CA ALA A 231 16.59 26.54 1.73
C ALA A 231 15.92 25.31 1.10
N ALA A 232 16.69 24.24 0.91
CA ALA A 232 16.13 22.98 0.41
C ALA A 232 15.31 22.28 1.50
N THR A 233 14.22 21.63 1.11
CA THR A 233 13.26 21.00 2.04
C THR A 233 13.04 19.54 1.69
N MET A 234 13.09 18.68 2.69
CA MET A 234 12.74 17.27 2.58
C MET A 234 11.23 17.06 2.60
N SER A 235 10.78 16.05 1.89
CA SER A 235 9.46 15.46 2.04
C SER A 235 9.56 13.97 1.70
N ALA A 236 8.51 13.22 1.98
CA ALA A 236 8.37 11.86 1.49
C ALA A 236 6.92 11.55 1.16
N SER A 237 6.75 10.61 0.23
CA SER A 237 5.48 10.05 -0.21
C SER A 237 5.51 8.52 -0.16
N GLY A 238 4.35 7.89 -0.28
CA GLY A 238 4.18 6.44 -0.14
C GLY A 238 3.68 6.03 1.25
N SER A 239 4.07 4.85 1.74
CA SER A 239 3.63 4.33 3.04
C SER A 239 4.79 4.22 4.04
N PRO A 240 4.61 4.62 5.31
CA PRO A 240 5.58 4.37 6.39
C PRO A 240 5.58 2.91 6.87
N VAL A 241 4.69 2.03 6.38
CA VAL A 241 4.67 0.62 6.77
C VAL A 241 5.84 -0.12 6.13
N VAL A 242 6.65 -0.79 6.96
CA VAL A 242 7.86 -1.51 6.54
C VAL A 242 7.54 -2.54 5.45
N ASN A 243 6.44 -3.25 5.63
CA ASN A 243 6.01 -4.34 4.76
C ASN A 243 5.56 -3.84 3.37
N ALA A 244 5.05 -2.61 3.30
CA ALA A 244 4.63 -1.99 2.05
C ALA A 244 5.83 -1.59 1.19
N ASN A 245 6.98 -1.31 1.82
CA ASN A 245 8.25 -0.98 1.20
C ASN A 245 8.14 0.04 0.05
N SER A 246 7.38 1.11 0.28
CA SER A 246 6.93 2.03 -0.78
C SER A 246 7.26 3.50 -0.50
N VAL A 247 8.28 3.78 0.33
CA VAL A 247 8.69 5.16 0.63
C VAL A 247 9.49 5.76 -0.53
N THR A 248 9.10 6.96 -0.97
CA THR A 248 9.89 7.79 -1.88
C THR A 248 10.31 9.06 -1.16
N LEU A 249 11.62 9.31 -1.07
CA LEU A 249 12.19 10.54 -0.54
C LEU A 249 12.22 11.61 -1.62
N GLU A 250 11.97 12.85 -1.23
CA GLU A 250 12.06 14.02 -2.08
C GLU A 250 12.82 15.14 -1.37
N CYS A 251 13.65 15.86 -2.13
CA CYS A 251 14.29 17.10 -1.72
C CYS A 251 13.95 18.16 -2.76
N SER A 252 13.17 19.16 -2.35
CA SER A 252 12.80 20.29 -3.20
C SER A 252 13.69 21.51 -2.93
N SER A 253 13.67 22.46 -3.88
CA SER A 253 14.39 23.73 -3.77
C SER A 253 15.92 23.59 -3.69
N ALA A 254 16.49 22.52 -4.27
CA ALA A 254 17.92 22.47 -4.59
C ALA A 254 18.23 23.37 -5.80
N PRO A 255 19.48 23.85 -5.99
CA PRO A 255 19.85 24.54 -7.22
C PRO A 255 19.59 23.65 -8.44
N ASN A 256 19.17 24.23 -9.56
CA ASN A 256 18.86 23.46 -10.77
C ASN A 256 20.09 22.77 -11.35
N LEU A 257 19.87 21.59 -11.94
CA LEU A 257 20.86 20.79 -12.66
C LEU A 257 22.07 20.33 -11.83
N VAL A 258 21.93 20.24 -10.51
CA VAL A 258 23.00 19.76 -9.62
C VAL A 258 22.78 18.31 -9.21
N PHE A 259 23.86 17.61 -8.91
CA PHE A 259 23.78 16.27 -8.37
C PHE A 259 23.69 16.29 -6.83
N GLY A 260 22.91 15.36 -6.29
CA GLY A 260 22.80 15.10 -4.87
C GLY A 260 22.42 13.65 -4.56
N PHE A 261 22.39 13.34 -3.28
CA PHE A 261 21.98 12.03 -2.77
C PHE A 261 21.42 12.20 -1.35
N PHE A 262 20.63 11.21 -0.93
CA PHE A 262 20.11 11.17 0.43
C PHE A 262 21.09 10.49 1.39
N ILE A 263 21.04 10.91 2.64
CA ILE A 263 21.72 10.30 3.77
C ILE A 263 20.69 9.88 4.82
N THR A 264 21.03 8.88 5.62
CA THR A 264 20.10 8.33 6.61
C THR A 264 20.77 7.91 7.91
N SER A 265 20.02 7.96 9.01
CA SER A 265 20.45 7.49 10.33
C SER A 265 19.23 7.30 11.25
N GLN A 266 19.35 6.45 12.25
CA GLN A 266 18.37 6.38 13.34
C GLN A 266 18.60 7.46 14.42
N THR A 267 19.68 8.24 14.34
CA THR A 267 20.04 9.24 15.35
C THR A 267 20.01 10.65 14.79
N ALA A 268 19.21 11.52 15.41
CA ALA A 268 19.25 12.95 15.13
C ALA A 268 20.62 13.54 15.55
N GLY A 269 21.04 14.59 14.87
CA GLY A 269 22.29 15.28 15.18
C GLY A 269 22.21 16.74 14.78
N PHE A 270 23.29 17.46 15.07
CA PHE A 270 23.48 18.79 14.53
C PHE A 270 24.97 19.09 14.42
N ALA A 271 25.44 19.32 13.20
CA ALA A 271 26.78 19.81 12.94
C ALA A 271 26.70 20.93 11.89
N MET A 272 27.17 22.11 12.27
CA MET A 272 27.23 23.25 11.35
C MET A 272 28.38 23.07 10.36
N ASN A 273 28.10 23.36 9.09
CA ASN A 273 29.08 23.43 8.01
C ASN A 273 30.08 22.25 7.92
N PRO A 274 29.60 20.98 8.00
CA PRO A 274 30.49 19.84 8.06
C PRO A 274 31.22 19.66 6.73
N GLY A 275 32.53 19.37 6.80
CA GLY A 275 33.35 19.12 5.61
C GLY A 275 33.42 20.30 4.64
N GLY A 276 33.19 21.54 5.11
CA GLY A 276 33.17 22.73 4.26
C GLY A 276 31.84 23.00 3.54
N SER A 277 30.77 22.29 3.91
CA SER A 277 29.41 22.54 3.42
C SER A 277 28.91 23.92 3.85
N ALA A 278 28.11 24.57 3.02
CA ALA A 278 27.34 25.77 3.39
C ALA A 278 26.13 25.43 4.30
N GLY A 279 25.71 24.17 4.35
CA GLY A 279 24.56 23.69 5.12
C GLY A 279 24.89 23.08 6.48
N ASN A 280 23.84 22.65 7.19
CA ASN A 280 23.93 21.96 8.47
C ASN A 280 23.59 20.47 8.30
N LEU A 281 24.40 19.58 8.89
CA LEU A 281 24.08 18.16 8.96
C LEU A 281 23.20 17.90 10.18
N CYS A 282 22.04 17.30 9.96
CA CYS A 282 21.02 17.06 10.99
C CYS A 282 20.98 15.61 11.48
N LEU A 283 21.96 14.79 11.06
CA LEU A 283 22.12 13.39 11.46
C LEU A 283 23.39 13.20 12.28
N SER A 284 23.38 12.20 13.16
CA SER A 284 24.58 11.73 13.87
C SER A 284 24.61 10.20 13.95
N GLY A 285 25.56 9.65 14.71
CA GLY A 285 25.71 8.21 14.87
C GLY A 285 26.15 7.54 13.57
N ALA A 286 25.53 6.41 13.25
CA ALA A 286 25.83 5.63 12.07
C ALA A 286 25.08 6.21 10.85
N VAL A 287 25.74 7.14 10.14
CA VAL A 287 25.16 7.83 8.98
C VAL A 287 25.47 7.06 7.70
N GLY A 288 24.42 6.49 7.10
CA GLY A 288 24.46 5.86 5.78
C GLY A 288 24.27 6.85 4.64
N ARG A 289 24.63 6.41 3.42
CA ARG A 289 24.55 7.22 2.20
C ARG A 289 23.95 6.40 1.06
N PHE A 290 22.97 6.95 0.37
CA PHE A 290 22.40 6.38 -0.84
C PHE A 290 23.28 6.74 -2.05
N VAL A 291 24.38 6.00 -2.25
CA VAL A 291 25.38 6.26 -3.31
C VAL A 291 25.64 5.05 -4.22
N GLY A 292 24.77 4.04 -4.15
CA GLY A 292 24.77 2.90 -5.08
C GLY A 292 24.32 3.28 -6.49
N PRO A 293 24.31 2.30 -7.43
CA PRO A 293 23.86 2.52 -8.80
C PRO A 293 22.45 3.14 -8.83
N GLY A 294 22.32 4.31 -9.50
CA GLY A 294 21.05 5.02 -9.61
C GLY A 294 20.58 5.76 -8.35
N GLN A 295 21.39 5.86 -7.29
CA GLN A 295 21.00 6.58 -6.06
C GLN A 295 21.51 8.02 -5.99
N ILE A 296 22.52 8.36 -6.81
CA ILE A 296 22.94 9.74 -7.04
C ILE A 296 22.07 10.30 -8.17
N GLN A 297 21.33 11.36 -7.86
CA GLN A 297 20.28 11.90 -8.70
C GLN A 297 20.55 13.36 -9.06
N ASN A 298 19.93 13.85 -10.13
CA ASN A 298 20.05 15.24 -10.58
C ASN A 298 18.78 16.01 -10.24
N SER A 299 18.92 17.26 -9.79
CA SER A 299 17.80 18.12 -9.38
C SER A 299 16.94 18.65 -10.53
N GLY A 300 17.34 18.43 -11.78
CA GLY A 300 16.55 18.86 -12.94
C GLY A 300 16.36 20.37 -13.03
N LEU A 301 15.33 20.79 -13.76
CA LEU A 301 14.97 22.21 -13.94
C LEU A 301 13.99 22.71 -12.87
N ASP A 302 13.39 21.81 -12.13
CA ASP A 302 12.45 22.06 -11.03
C ASP A 302 13.15 22.12 -9.66
N GLY A 303 14.45 21.78 -9.59
CA GLY A 303 15.22 21.83 -8.35
C GLY A 303 14.85 20.70 -7.39
N THR A 304 14.38 19.57 -7.91
CA THR A 304 13.86 18.44 -7.13
C THR A 304 14.70 17.20 -7.34
N ILE A 305 15.11 16.57 -6.24
CA ILE A 305 15.77 15.26 -6.24
C ILE A 305 14.81 14.25 -5.62
N THR A 306 14.52 13.14 -6.30
CA THR A 306 13.65 12.06 -5.80
C THR A 306 14.37 10.72 -5.76
N LEU A 307 14.06 9.89 -4.76
CA LEU A 307 14.60 8.54 -4.64
C LEU A 307 13.62 7.61 -3.93
N PRO A 308 13.06 6.60 -4.62
CA PRO A 308 12.43 5.44 -3.98
C PRO A 308 13.47 4.68 -3.16
N ILE A 309 13.17 4.38 -1.90
CA ILE A 309 14.06 3.67 -0.99
C ILE A 309 13.55 2.28 -0.67
N ASP A 310 14.48 1.35 -0.45
CA ASP A 310 14.20 0.00 0.03
C ASP A 310 14.41 -0.05 1.55
N LEU A 311 13.31 -0.11 2.30
CA LEU A 311 13.28 -0.21 3.75
C LEU A 311 13.92 -1.51 4.27
N THR A 312 14.08 -2.53 3.43
CA THR A 312 14.77 -3.77 3.80
C THR A 312 16.29 -3.66 3.68
N ASN A 313 16.80 -2.57 3.10
CA ASN A 313 18.22 -2.39 2.81
C ASN A 313 18.64 -0.91 2.88
N LEU A 314 18.37 -0.27 4.01
CA LEU A 314 18.80 1.10 4.28
C LEU A 314 20.33 1.12 4.50
N PRO A 315 21.08 2.02 3.84
CA PRO A 315 22.52 2.04 3.98
C PRO A 315 22.93 2.40 5.40
N GLN A 316 23.95 1.73 5.92
CA GLN A 316 24.69 2.05 7.14
C GLN A 316 26.20 1.97 6.83
N PRO A 317 27.09 2.58 7.64
CA PRO A 317 28.54 2.53 7.41
C PRO A 317 29.13 1.12 7.28
N ASN A 318 28.49 0.12 7.92
CA ASN A 318 28.96 -1.27 7.99
C ASN A 318 28.17 -2.24 7.11
N GLY A 319 27.27 -1.76 6.25
CA GLY A 319 26.39 -2.61 5.41
C GLY A 319 24.97 -2.07 5.35
N GLY A 320 24.08 -2.75 4.62
CA GLY A 320 22.65 -2.44 4.67
C GLY A 320 22.00 -2.92 5.96
N ALA A 321 20.97 -2.21 6.41
CA ALA A 321 20.13 -2.58 7.54
C ALA A 321 18.66 -2.54 7.13
N ALA A 322 17.90 -3.56 7.52
CA ALA A 322 16.45 -3.54 7.41
C ALA A 322 15.85 -2.69 8.54
N ALA A 323 14.92 -1.82 8.20
CA ALA A 323 14.11 -1.12 9.19
C ALA A 323 13.09 -2.07 9.82
N ASN A 324 12.75 -1.81 11.09
CA ASN A 324 11.71 -2.54 11.80
C ASN A 324 10.53 -1.62 12.18
N PRO A 325 9.30 -2.17 12.27
CA PRO A 325 8.16 -1.46 12.84
C PRO A 325 8.48 -0.83 14.21
N GLY A 326 8.05 0.41 14.41
CA GLY A 326 8.29 1.21 15.60
C GLY A 326 9.61 1.98 15.62
N GLU A 327 10.51 1.74 14.66
CA GLU A 327 11.75 2.51 14.54
C GLU A 327 11.50 3.88 13.89
N THR A 328 12.24 4.90 14.34
CA THR A 328 12.29 6.19 13.65
C THR A 328 13.58 6.30 12.85
N TRP A 329 13.45 6.29 11.53
CA TRP A 329 14.55 6.59 10.61
C TRP A 329 14.51 8.04 10.17
N ARG A 330 15.69 8.65 10.06
CA ARG A 330 15.84 10.04 9.68
C ARG A 330 16.60 10.16 8.38
N PHE A 331 16.20 11.12 7.56
CA PHE A 331 16.73 11.34 6.23
C PHE A 331 17.10 12.82 6.06
N GLN A 332 18.09 13.08 5.22
CA GLN A 332 18.47 14.42 4.79
C GLN A 332 19.05 14.33 3.39
N CYS A 333 18.89 15.37 2.58
CA CYS A 333 19.53 15.45 1.27
C CYS A 333 20.84 16.22 1.36
N TRP A 334 21.89 15.67 0.77
CA TRP A 334 23.12 16.37 0.44
C TRP A 334 23.12 16.67 -1.05
N PHE A 335 23.52 17.88 -1.45
CA PHE A 335 23.63 18.24 -2.85
C PHE A 335 24.79 19.19 -3.11
N ARG A 336 25.26 19.21 -4.36
CA ARG A 336 26.27 20.18 -4.81
C ARG A 336 25.70 21.59 -4.81
N ASP A 337 26.51 22.54 -4.38
CA ASP A 337 26.12 23.95 -4.30
C ASP A 337 27.33 24.85 -4.63
N SER A 338 27.13 26.17 -4.69
CA SER A 338 28.22 27.13 -4.88
C SER A 338 28.03 28.40 -4.06
N SER A 339 29.07 28.90 -3.41
CA SER A 339 29.02 30.16 -2.67
C SER A 339 29.95 31.18 -3.34
N GLY A 340 29.38 32.26 -3.87
CA GLY A 340 30.16 33.28 -4.59
C GLY A 340 30.94 32.75 -5.79
N GLY A 341 30.42 31.72 -6.48
CA GLY A 341 31.08 31.05 -7.60
C GLY A 341 32.12 29.99 -7.20
N ILE A 342 32.36 29.77 -5.90
CA ILE A 342 33.26 28.73 -5.40
C ILE A 342 32.44 27.45 -5.13
N PRO A 343 32.84 26.27 -5.66
CA PRO A 343 32.14 25.01 -5.40
C PRO A 343 32.10 24.67 -3.91
N THR A 344 30.93 24.25 -3.43
CA THR A 344 30.68 23.73 -2.08
C THR A 344 29.58 22.65 -2.16
N SER A 345 28.98 22.34 -1.02
CA SER A 345 27.77 21.55 -0.91
C SER A 345 26.80 22.21 0.06
N ASN A 346 25.56 21.72 0.08
CA ASN A 346 24.58 22.14 1.07
C ASN A 346 23.70 20.96 1.47
N PHE A 347 22.87 21.18 2.49
CA PHE A 347 21.94 20.20 3.02
C PHE A 347 20.54 20.78 3.07
N SER A 348 19.54 19.92 2.87
CA SER A 348 18.15 20.20 3.22
C SER A 348 17.97 20.24 4.74
N ASP A 349 16.74 20.48 5.20
CA ASP A 349 16.36 20.09 6.57
C ASP A 349 16.36 18.56 6.73
N GLY A 350 16.08 18.08 7.94
CA GLY A 350 15.94 16.66 8.21
C GLY A 350 14.48 16.22 8.15
N LEU A 351 14.23 14.98 7.75
CA LEU A 351 12.92 14.33 7.80
C LEU A 351 12.97 13.13 8.73
N ALA A 352 12.09 13.07 9.73
CA ALA A 352 11.96 11.93 10.63
C ALA A 352 10.71 11.11 10.28
N ILE A 353 10.88 9.84 9.92
CA ILE A 353 9.79 8.92 9.60
C ILE A 353 9.72 7.85 10.70
N LEU A 354 8.59 7.79 11.41
CA LEU A 354 8.25 6.66 12.25
C LEU A 354 7.71 5.55 11.36
N LEU A 355 8.43 4.43 11.27
CA LEU A 355 8.03 3.28 10.47
C LEU A 355 7.09 2.38 11.26
N GLN A 356 6.13 1.78 10.56
CA GLN A 356 5.03 1.00 11.14
C GLN A 356 5.02 -0.45 10.64
#